data_AF-A0A1H0FMQ8-F1
#
_entry.id   AF-A0A1H0FMQ8-F1
#
_cell.length_a   1.000
_cell.length_b   1.000
_cell.length_c   1.000
_cell.angle_alpha   90.00
_cell.angle_beta   90.00
_cell.angle_gamma   90.00
#
_symmetry.space_group_name_H-M   'P 1'
#
loop_
_entity.id
_entity.type
_entity.pdbx_description
1 polymer ?
#
loop_
_entity_poly.entity_id
_entity_poly.type
_entity_poly.pdbx_seq_one_letter_code
_entity_poly.pdbx_strand_id
1 'polypeptide(L)'
;MFQHRVTTTTATRTPAVEPAGRVHDRYADLRDRRLAVALSTEDDTEADGLNPLDRMTCWTHRRWLHDCVSSPLHVIPVTGHRWCRDCSRPVDIAIDALTGDVRLRCPKCARTPDTAATRQLVRACRASLAAAADTGDDPWAAIDSLRRKPSRR
;
A
#
# COMPACT_ATOMS: atom_id res chain seq x y z
N MET A 1 -64.36 7.71 -26.99
CA MET A 1 -63.48 6.66 -26.43
C MET A 1 -62.03 7.09 -26.64
N PHE A 2 -61.42 7.76 -25.66
CA PHE A 2 -60.00 8.16 -25.69
C PHE A 2 -59.26 7.30 -24.66
N GLN A 3 -58.36 6.42 -25.11
CA GLN A 3 -57.50 5.62 -24.23
C GLN A 3 -56.23 6.42 -23.92
N HIS A 4 -56.06 6.83 -22.66
CA HIS A 4 -54.79 7.35 -22.17
C HIS A 4 -53.82 6.18 -21.94
N ARG A 5 -52.76 6.10 -22.76
CA ARG A 5 -51.60 5.25 -22.48
C ARG A 5 -50.68 5.98 -21.49
N VAL A 6 -50.58 5.45 -20.28
CA VAL A 6 -49.54 5.84 -19.31
C VAL A 6 -48.26 5.14 -19.73
N THR A 7 -47.27 5.90 -20.20
CA THR A 7 -45.92 5.38 -20.43
C THR A 7 -45.16 5.37 -19.12
N THR A 8 -44.95 4.18 -18.56
CA THR A 8 -44.03 3.96 -17.44
C THR A 8 -42.60 4.14 -17.96
N THR A 9 -41.97 5.27 -17.66
CA THR A 9 -40.53 5.45 -17.89
C THR A 9 -39.80 4.57 -16.89
N THR A 10 -39.23 3.47 -17.36
CA THR A 10 -38.25 2.68 -16.61
C THR A 10 -37.02 3.57 -16.40
N ALA A 11 -36.89 4.14 -15.21
CA ALA A 11 -35.68 4.83 -14.80
C ALA A 11 -34.54 3.81 -14.82
N THR A 12 -33.62 3.96 -15.77
CA THR A 12 -32.34 3.25 -15.78
C THR A 12 -31.63 3.58 -14.47
N ARG A 13 -31.65 2.65 -13.53
CA ARG A 13 -30.91 2.75 -12.28
C ARG A 13 -29.43 2.73 -12.64
N THR A 14 -28.80 3.90 -12.64
CA THR A 14 -27.34 4.03 -12.63
C THR A 14 -26.79 3.03 -11.61
N PRO A 15 -25.86 2.13 -11.98
CA PRO A 15 -25.26 1.24 -11.00
C PRO A 15 -24.64 2.12 -9.91
N ALA A 16 -25.06 1.90 -8.67
CA ALA A 16 -24.46 2.54 -7.52
C ALA A 16 -22.97 2.19 -7.55
N VAL A 17 -22.12 3.21 -7.60
CA VAL A 17 -20.68 3.08 -7.35
C VAL A 17 -20.55 2.33 -6.02
N GLU A 18 -19.98 1.12 -6.04
CA GLU A 18 -19.77 0.34 -4.82
C GLU A 18 -19.00 1.19 -3.80
N PRO A 19 -19.37 1.14 -2.50
CA PRO A 19 -18.88 2.11 -1.55
C PRO A 19 -17.36 1.99 -1.44
N ALA A 20 -16.69 3.15 -1.40
CA ALA A 20 -15.29 3.29 -1.02
C ALA A 20 -14.97 2.33 0.13
N GLY A 21 -13.89 1.54 -0.01
CA GLY A 21 -13.63 0.34 0.79
C GLY A 21 -13.87 0.48 2.29
N ARG A 22 -14.20 -0.65 2.93
CA ARG A 22 -14.45 -0.70 4.37
C ARG A 22 -13.27 -0.09 5.14
N VAL A 23 -13.57 0.86 6.02
CA VAL A 23 -12.59 1.42 6.95
C VAL A 23 -12.88 0.94 8.36
N HIS A 24 -11.86 0.43 9.04
CA HIS A 24 -11.96 0.03 10.44
C HIS A 24 -12.04 1.27 11.34
N ASP A 25 -12.76 1.17 12.47
CA ASP A 25 -12.98 2.30 13.39
C ASP A 25 -11.67 2.95 13.86
N ARG A 26 -10.62 2.15 14.03
CA ARG A 26 -9.27 2.62 14.40
C ARG A 26 -8.61 3.54 13.38
N TYR A 27 -9.18 3.68 12.18
CA TYR A 27 -8.72 4.55 11.10
C TYR A 27 -9.75 5.60 10.70
N ALA A 28 -10.86 5.71 11.45
CA ALA A 28 -11.95 6.63 11.13
C ALA A 28 -11.55 8.12 11.24
N ASP A 29 -10.55 8.44 12.06
CA ASP A 29 -10.01 9.79 12.26
C ASP A 29 -8.98 10.23 11.21
N LEU A 30 -8.55 9.34 10.31
CA LEU A 30 -7.60 9.69 9.25
C LEU A 30 -8.27 10.57 8.19
N ARG A 31 -7.68 11.74 7.95
CA ARG A 31 -8.12 12.66 6.89
C ARG A 31 -7.91 12.08 5.49
N ASP A 32 -6.81 11.38 5.29
CA ASP A 32 -6.56 10.66 4.04
C ASP A 32 -7.41 9.39 4.04
N ARG A 33 -8.53 9.44 3.31
CA ARG A 33 -9.46 8.32 3.22
C ARG A 33 -8.84 7.14 2.46
N ARG A 34 -7.94 7.36 1.50
CA ARG A 34 -7.28 6.28 0.74
C ARG A 34 -6.36 5.51 1.65
N LEU A 35 -5.56 6.23 2.43
CA LEU A 35 -4.71 5.63 3.46
C LEU A 35 -5.54 4.82 4.48
N ALA A 36 -6.69 5.36 4.92
CA ALA A 36 -7.56 4.65 5.85
C ALA A 36 -8.11 3.32 5.27
N VAL A 37 -8.50 3.33 3.99
CA VAL A 37 -8.96 2.13 3.27
C VAL A 37 -7.80 1.14 3.09
N ALA A 38 -6.63 1.61 2.70
CA ALA A 38 -5.44 0.77 2.50
C ALA A 38 -5.01 0.09 3.80
N LEU A 39 -4.91 0.84 4.91
CA LEU A 39 -4.62 0.30 6.25
C LEU A 39 -5.62 -0.78 6.65
N SER A 40 -6.92 -0.51 6.46
CA SER A 40 -8.00 -1.44 6.80
C SER A 40 -7.94 -2.72 5.95
N THR A 41 -7.66 -2.56 4.65
CA THR A 41 -7.56 -3.68 3.72
C THR A 41 -6.35 -4.55 4.02
N GLU A 42 -5.20 -3.95 4.32
CA GLU A 42 -4.00 -4.70 4.69
C GLU A 42 -4.17 -5.41 6.03
N ASP A 43 -4.84 -4.80 7.02
CA ASP A 43 -5.15 -5.46 8.29
C ASP A 43 -6.03 -6.70 8.06
N ASP A 44 -7.04 -6.60 7.19
CA ASP A 44 -7.89 -7.75 6.82
C ASP A 44 -7.09 -8.81 6.03
N THR A 45 -6.21 -8.40 5.11
CA THR A 45 -5.43 -9.32 4.24
C THR A 45 -4.27 -9.99 5.00
N GLU A 46 -3.72 -9.37 6.04
CA GLU A 46 -2.73 -9.99 6.92
C GLU A 46 -3.30 -11.18 7.67
N ALA A 47 -4.56 -11.11 8.11
CA ALA A 47 -5.24 -12.26 8.68
C ALA A 47 -5.32 -13.44 7.68
N ASP A 48 -5.35 -13.15 6.38
CA ASP A 48 -5.36 -14.13 5.29
C ASP A 48 -3.96 -14.51 4.75
N GLY A 49 -2.89 -13.99 5.37
CA GLY A 49 -1.51 -14.38 5.10
C GLY A 49 -0.66 -13.39 4.30
N LEU A 50 -1.08 -12.12 4.17
CA LEU A 50 -0.16 -11.07 3.74
C LEU A 50 1.04 -11.00 4.71
N ASN A 51 2.25 -10.94 4.16
CA ASN A 51 3.44 -10.75 4.98
C ASN A 51 3.47 -9.29 5.49
N PRO A 52 3.64 -9.04 6.79
CA PRO A 52 3.70 -7.69 7.33
C PRO A 52 4.80 -6.79 6.74
N LEU A 53 5.85 -7.38 6.14
CA LEU A 53 6.91 -6.65 5.45
C LEU A 53 6.59 -6.32 3.98
N ASP A 54 5.49 -6.84 3.44
CA ASP A 54 4.97 -6.50 2.11
C ASP A 54 3.94 -5.35 2.15
N ARG A 55 3.55 -4.88 3.34
CA ARG A 55 2.62 -3.74 3.47
C ARG A 55 3.16 -2.51 2.75
N MET A 56 2.29 -1.84 2.01
CA MET A 56 2.49 -0.51 1.45
C MET A 56 2.09 0.62 2.42
N THR A 57 1.41 0.30 3.54
CA THR A 57 1.17 1.25 4.63
C THR A 57 1.92 0.86 5.90
N CYS A 58 2.19 1.84 6.75
CA CYS A 58 2.73 1.62 8.07
C CYS A 58 1.61 1.71 9.11
N TRP A 59 1.27 0.57 9.68
CA TRP A 59 0.33 0.45 10.80
C TRP A 59 0.71 1.30 12.01
N THR A 60 2.00 1.32 12.38
CA THR A 60 2.51 2.05 13.56
C THR A 60 2.37 3.56 13.43
N HIS A 61 2.76 4.12 12.29
CA HIS A 61 2.72 5.57 12.06
C HIS A 61 1.41 6.03 11.43
N ARG A 62 0.57 5.09 10.97
CA ARG A 62 -0.67 5.35 10.23
C ARG A 62 -0.43 6.27 9.05
N ARG A 63 0.53 5.87 8.20
CA ARG A 63 1.05 6.60 7.02
C ARG A 63 1.30 5.64 5.88
N TRP A 64 1.49 6.17 4.67
CA TRP A 64 2.10 5.40 3.60
C TRP A 64 3.52 4.98 4.01
N LEU A 65 3.93 3.76 3.67
CA LEU A 65 5.25 3.24 4.05
C LEU A 65 6.39 4.17 3.61
N HIS A 66 6.30 4.71 2.39
CA HIS A 66 7.32 5.58 1.84
C HIS A 66 7.53 6.88 2.64
N ASP A 67 6.54 7.33 3.41
CA ASP A 67 6.65 8.52 4.28
C ASP A 67 7.45 8.28 5.56
N CYS A 68 7.58 7.03 6.00
CA CYS A 68 8.16 6.73 7.32
C CYS A 68 9.26 5.67 7.31
N VAL A 69 9.48 4.95 6.21
CA VAL A 69 10.47 3.85 6.10
C VAL A 69 11.91 4.24 6.48
N SER A 70 12.27 5.53 6.38
CA SER A 70 13.57 6.05 6.81
C SER A 70 13.74 6.07 8.34
N SER A 71 12.65 5.99 9.10
CA SER A 71 12.66 5.94 10.58
C SER A 71 13.45 4.73 11.10
N PRO A 72 14.20 4.88 12.21
CA PRO A 72 14.86 3.76 12.89
C PRO A 72 13.90 2.65 13.34
N LEU A 73 12.60 2.95 13.51
CA LEU A 73 11.58 1.95 13.85
C LEU A 73 11.36 0.90 12.76
N HIS A 74 11.81 1.17 11.53
CA HIS A 74 11.78 0.22 10.41
C HIS A 74 13.13 -0.45 10.16
N VAL A 75 13.95 -0.63 11.21
CA VAL A 75 15.16 -1.46 11.13
C VAL A 75 14.91 -2.75 11.87
N ILE A 76 14.97 -3.88 11.15
CA ILE A 76 14.76 -5.21 11.74
C ILE A 76 15.97 -6.09 11.38
N PRO A 77 17.00 -6.14 12.22
CA PRO A 77 18.24 -6.87 11.92
C PRO A 77 18.04 -8.38 11.65
N VAL A 78 17.07 -8.98 12.34
CA VAL A 78 16.76 -10.42 12.24
C VAL A 78 16.31 -10.77 10.82
N THR A 79 15.30 -10.08 10.31
CA THR A 79 14.76 -10.31 8.95
C THR A 79 15.65 -9.71 7.87
N GLY A 80 16.56 -8.78 8.23
CA GLY A 80 17.42 -8.06 7.29
C GLY A 80 16.77 -6.80 6.72
N HIS A 81 15.58 -6.42 7.20
CA HIS A 81 14.87 -5.23 6.75
C HIS A 81 15.65 -3.97 7.15
N ARG A 82 16.03 -3.16 6.14
CA ARG A 82 16.97 -2.02 6.26
C ARG A 82 18.27 -2.35 7.00
N TRP A 83 18.82 -3.56 6.82
CA TRP A 83 20.03 -3.97 7.53
C TRP A 83 21.15 -4.46 6.61
N CYS A 84 22.37 -3.98 6.85
CA CYS A 84 23.57 -4.47 6.19
C CYS A 84 24.23 -5.51 7.10
N ARG A 85 24.21 -6.79 6.68
CA ARG A 85 24.80 -7.89 7.46
C ARG A 85 26.32 -7.77 7.56
N ASP A 86 27.01 -7.43 6.48
CA ASP A 86 28.48 -7.29 6.47
C ASP A 86 28.98 -6.22 7.44
N CYS A 87 28.22 -5.14 7.60
CA CYS A 87 28.62 -3.97 8.37
C CYS A 87 27.88 -3.86 9.71
N SER A 88 27.00 -4.82 10.01
CA SER A 88 26.11 -4.88 11.17
C SER A 88 25.49 -3.53 11.52
N ARG A 89 24.82 -2.90 10.54
CA ARG A 89 24.24 -1.56 10.73
C ARG A 89 22.99 -1.30 9.88
N PRO A 90 22.18 -0.29 10.28
CA PRO A 90 21.10 0.20 9.45
C PRO A 90 21.57 0.68 8.08
N VAL A 91 20.73 0.47 7.08
CA VAL A 91 20.93 0.89 5.70
C VAL A 91 20.14 2.16 5.48
N ASP A 92 20.76 3.20 4.95
CA ASP A 92 20.08 4.44 4.59
C ASP A 92 19.15 4.16 3.41
N ILE A 93 17.97 4.80 3.42
CA ILE A 93 17.00 4.73 2.34
C ILE A 93 16.67 6.15 1.89
N ALA A 94 16.68 6.36 0.58
CA ALA A 94 16.24 7.58 -0.06
C ALA A 94 15.04 7.27 -0.94
N ILE A 95 14.01 8.10 -0.83
CA ILE A 95 12.75 7.99 -1.58
C ILE A 95 12.63 9.22 -2.47
N ASP A 96 12.51 9.00 -3.77
CA ASP A 96 12.11 10.03 -4.72
C ASP A 96 10.63 9.81 -5.06
N ALA A 97 9.77 10.62 -4.45
CA ALA A 97 8.32 10.50 -4.65
C ALA A 97 7.87 10.98 -6.03
N LEU A 98 8.66 11.82 -6.72
CA LEU A 98 8.33 12.32 -8.05
C LEU A 98 8.60 11.28 -9.12
N THR A 99 9.73 10.57 -9.03
CA THR A 99 10.11 9.55 -10.02
C THR A 99 9.74 8.13 -9.60
N GLY A 100 9.27 7.93 -8.37
CA GLY A 100 9.02 6.59 -7.82
C GLY A 100 10.30 5.81 -7.46
N ASP A 101 11.45 6.48 -7.37
CA ASP A 101 12.73 5.80 -7.15
C ASP A 101 12.98 5.53 -5.66
N VAL A 102 13.57 4.38 -5.36
CA VAL A 102 13.84 3.90 -4.00
C VAL A 102 15.25 3.35 -3.96
N ARG A 103 16.14 4.04 -3.26
CA ARG A 103 17.56 3.70 -3.18
C ARG A 103 17.95 3.35 -1.77
N LEU A 104 18.73 2.27 -1.63
CA LEU A 104 19.28 1.83 -0.36
C LEU A 104 20.80 1.82 -0.41
N ARG A 105 21.45 2.31 0.66
CA ARG A 105 22.91 2.32 0.74
C ARG A 105 23.40 2.15 2.17
N CYS A 106 24.36 1.25 2.36
CA CYS A 106 25.04 1.13 3.65
C CYS A 106 25.97 2.33 3.87
N PRO A 107 25.86 3.06 4.99
CA PRO A 107 26.74 4.21 5.26
C PRO A 107 28.20 3.83 5.51
N LYS A 108 28.52 2.53 5.72
CA LYS A 108 29.92 2.06 5.86
C LYS A 108 30.57 1.74 4.53
N CYS A 109 30.00 0.76 3.85
CA CYS A 109 30.65 0.11 2.72
C CYS A 109 30.17 0.66 1.39
N ALA A 110 29.25 1.64 1.41
CA ALA A 110 28.67 2.27 0.23
C ALA A 110 27.87 1.34 -0.69
N ARG A 111 27.76 0.05 -0.36
CA ARG A 111 27.02 -0.94 -1.16
C ARG A 111 25.53 -0.92 -0.82
N THR A 112 24.71 -1.27 -1.80
CA THR A 112 23.32 -1.67 -1.60
C THR A 112 23.30 -3.15 -1.26
N PRO A 113 22.78 -3.57 -0.09
CA PRO A 113 22.67 -5.00 0.21
C PRO A 113 21.65 -5.65 -0.73
N ASP A 114 22.09 -6.54 -1.62
CA ASP A 114 21.18 -7.26 -2.52
C ASP A 114 20.60 -8.52 -1.86
N THR A 115 19.66 -8.30 -0.93
CA THR A 115 18.99 -9.36 -0.17
C THR A 115 17.51 -9.44 -0.52
N ALA A 116 16.87 -10.57 -0.20
CA ALA A 116 15.43 -10.71 -0.35
C ALA A 116 14.66 -9.61 0.40
N ALA A 117 15.09 -9.25 1.62
CA ALA A 117 14.49 -8.19 2.42
C ALA A 117 14.65 -6.80 1.78
N THR A 118 15.81 -6.51 1.18
CA THR A 118 16.00 -5.25 0.42
C THR A 118 15.06 -5.19 -0.77
N ARG A 119 14.99 -6.26 -1.57
CA ARG A 119 14.10 -6.31 -2.75
C ARG A 119 12.63 -6.20 -2.34
N GLN A 120 12.24 -6.83 -1.22
CA GLN A 120 10.91 -6.72 -0.64
C GLN A 120 10.58 -5.28 -0.27
N LEU A 121 11.47 -4.63 0.47
CA LEU A 121 11.29 -3.25 0.90
C LEU A 121 11.18 -2.29 -0.29
N VAL A 122 12.03 -2.44 -1.31
CA VAL A 122 11.95 -1.64 -2.54
C VAL A 122 10.60 -1.81 -3.23
N ARG A 123 10.10 -3.05 -3.34
CA ARG A 123 8.77 -3.32 -3.92
C ARG A 123 7.66 -2.67 -3.10
N ALA A 124 7.68 -2.83 -1.77
CA ALA A 124 6.67 -2.27 -0.87
C ALA A 124 6.66 -0.73 -0.92
N CYS A 125 7.82 -0.07 -0.93
CA CYS A 125 7.92 1.39 -1.07
C CYS A 125 7.40 1.87 -2.43
N ARG A 126 7.71 1.16 -3.53
CA ARG A 126 7.20 1.52 -4.86
C ARG A 126 5.70 1.34 -4.97
N ALA A 127 5.16 0.25 -4.42
CA ALA A 127 3.71 0.05 -4.33
C ALA A 127 3.04 1.14 -3.49
N SER A 128 3.67 1.54 -2.39
CA SER A 128 3.23 2.64 -1.54
C SER A 128 3.16 3.98 -2.28
N LEU A 129 4.19 4.30 -3.08
CA LEU A 129 4.20 5.51 -3.91
C LEU A 129 3.11 5.48 -4.97
N ALA A 130 2.96 4.36 -5.68
CA ALA A 130 1.93 4.20 -6.70
C ALA A 130 0.52 4.35 -6.11
N ALA A 131 0.22 3.67 -5.00
CA ALA A 131 -1.09 3.73 -4.35
C ALA A 131 -1.42 5.13 -3.81
N ALA A 132 -0.42 5.89 -3.36
CA ALA A 132 -0.63 7.27 -2.93
C ALA A 132 -0.81 8.24 -4.11
N ALA A 133 -0.17 7.95 -5.26
CA ALA A 133 -0.24 8.77 -6.47
C ALA A 133 -1.51 8.56 -7.30
N ASP A 134 -2.23 7.44 -7.13
CA ASP A 134 -3.47 7.14 -7.86
C ASP A 134 -4.57 8.18 -7.54
N THR A 135 -4.59 9.27 -8.34
CA THR A 135 -5.51 10.39 -8.17
C THR A 135 -6.88 10.20 -8.83
N GLY A 136 -7.11 9.13 -9.61
CA GLY A 136 -8.48 8.65 -9.89
C GLY A 136 -8.85 8.37 -11.34
N ASP A 137 -8.34 7.28 -11.93
CA ASP A 137 -8.97 6.65 -13.10
C ASP A 137 -9.35 5.16 -12.87
N ASP A 138 -8.76 4.51 -11.86
CA ASP A 138 -9.26 3.25 -11.29
C ASP A 138 -8.81 3.15 -9.82
N PRO A 139 -9.69 3.43 -8.83
CA PRO A 139 -9.34 3.40 -7.41
C PRO A 139 -8.92 2.03 -6.89
N TRP A 140 -9.08 0.97 -7.70
CA TRP A 140 -9.00 -0.40 -7.24
C TRP A 140 -7.82 -1.17 -7.77
N ALA A 141 -7.12 -0.73 -8.82
CA ALA A 141 -6.02 -1.50 -9.43
C ALA A 141 -4.90 -1.89 -8.43
N ALA A 142 -4.49 -0.98 -7.54
CA ALA A 142 -3.49 -1.25 -6.50
C ALA A 142 -4.02 -2.19 -5.39
N ILE A 143 -5.30 -2.03 -4.99
CA ILE A 143 -5.95 -2.86 -3.97
C ILE A 143 -6.25 -4.27 -4.52
N ASP A 144 -6.67 -4.38 -5.77
CA ASP A 144 -6.90 -5.63 -6.48
C ASP A 144 -5.61 -6.45 -6.61
N SER A 145 -4.48 -5.76 -6.80
CA SER A 145 -3.16 -6.38 -6.82
C SER A 145 -2.76 -6.96 -5.46
N LEU A 146 -3.23 -6.37 -4.35
CA LEU A 146 -3.05 -6.94 -3.00
C LEU A 146 -3.98 -8.13 -2.73
N ARG A 147 -5.20 -8.13 -3.29
CA ARG A 147 -6.18 -9.23 -3.15
C ARG A 147 -5.84 -10.46 -3.99
N ARG A 148 -5.13 -10.28 -5.12
CA ARG A 148 -4.68 -11.39 -5.96
C ARG A 148 -3.53 -12.12 -5.28
N LYS A 149 -3.86 -13.23 -4.60
CA LYS A 149 -2.86 -14.20 -4.11
C LYS A 149 -1.93 -14.59 -5.25
N PRO A 150 -0.59 -14.52 -5.12
CA PRO A 150 0.27 -15.23 -6.05
C PRO A 150 -0.04 -16.72 -5.92
N SER A 151 -0.47 -17.36 -7.02
CA SER A 151 -0.60 -18.81 -7.06
C SER A 151 0.75 -19.40 -6.66
N ARG A 152 0.79 -20.16 -5.57
CA ARG A 152 1.99 -20.91 -5.17
C ARG A 152 2.40 -21.79 -6.37
N ARG A 153 3.57 -21.53 -6.96
CA ARG A 153 4.29 -22.47 -7.80
C ARG A 153 5.38 -23.12 -6.96
#